data_AF-A0A8J5M136-F1
#
_entry.id   AF-A0A8J5M136-F1
#
_cell.length_a   1.000
_cell.length_b   1.000
_cell.length_c   1.000
_cell.angle_alpha   90.00
_cell.angle_beta   90.00
_cell.angle_gamma   90.00
#
_symmetry.space_group_name_H-M   'P 1'
#
loop_
_entity.id
_entity.type
_entity.pdbx_description
1 polymer ?
#
loop_
_entity_poly.entity_id
_entity_poly.type
_entity_poly.pdbx_seq_one_letter_code
_entity_poly.pdbx_strand_id
1 'polypeptide(L)' 'MVSFVDDTPEVDDFICFVWSCPFRATDPDTLRKHLNHYHSFFFNRSRTLIT' A
#
# COMPACT_ATOMS: atom_id res chain seq x y z
N MET A 1 7.72 31.88 17.38
CA MET A 1 7.78 31.13 16.11
C MET A 1 7.21 29.76 16.40
N VAL A 2 6.08 29.42 15.78
CA VAL A 2 5.55 28.04 15.84
C VAL A 2 6.21 27.29 14.69
N SER A 3 6.99 26.27 15.03
CA SER A 3 7.55 25.35 14.04
C SER A 3 6.44 24.38 13.65
N PHE A 4 5.92 24.53 12.43
CA PHE A 4 5.06 23.54 11.81
C PHE A 4 5.97 22.37 11.42
N VAL A 5 6.11 21.41 12.33
CA VAL A 5 6.58 20.08 11.97
C VAL A 5 5.46 19.45 11.17
N ASP A 6 5.70 19.26 9.88
CA ASP A 6 4.86 18.41 9.05
C ASP A 6 5.09 16.97 9.53
N ASP A 7 4.38 16.57 10.59
CA ASP A 7 4.29 15.18 11.08
C ASP A 7 3.41 14.32 10.14
N THR A 8 3.25 14.75 8.89
CA THR A 8 2.62 13.94 7.85
C THR A 8 3.66 12.87 7.48
N PRO A 9 3.44 11.57 7.77
CA PRO A 9 4.36 10.55 7.28
C PRO A 9 4.38 10.66 5.75
N GLU A 10 5.51 11.12 5.21
CA GLU A 10 5.64 11.58 3.81
C GLU A 10 5.43 10.49 2.75
N VAL A 11 5.10 9.26 3.13
CA VAL A 11 4.71 8.22 2.19
C VAL A 11 3.86 7.22 2.96
N ASP A 12 2.65 6.97 2.46
CA ASP A 12 1.93 5.74 2.79
C ASP A 12 2.81 4.58 2.30
N ASP A 13 3.71 4.09 3.16
CA ASP A 13 4.54 2.94 2.82
C ASP A 13 3.59 1.80 2.46
N PHE A 14 3.58 1.37 1.20
CA PHE A 14 2.75 0.26 0.73
C PHE A 14 3.39 -1.06 1.20
N ILE A 15 3.23 -1.35 2.49
CA ILE A 15 3.83 -2.51 3.16
C ILE A 15 2.94 -3.74 2.93
N CYS A 16 3.58 -4.87 2.66
CA CYS A 16 2.87 -6.14 2.70
C CYS A 16 2.53 -6.51 4.16
N PHE A 17 1.25 -6.46 4.50
CA PHE A 17 0.75 -6.80 5.84
C PHE A 17 0.56 -8.32 6.06
N VAL A 18 0.85 -9.16 5.07
CA VAL A 18 0.62 -10.60 5.15
C VAL A 18 1.83 -11.30 5.76
N TRP A 19 1.61 -12.13 6.79
CA TRP A 19 2.60 -13.00 7.43
C TRP A 19 3.93 -12.32 7.81
N SER A 20 3.90 -11.05 8.24
CA SER A 20 5.11 -10.26 8.53
C SER A 20 6.11 -10.22 7.37
N CYS A 21 5.61 -10.21 6.13
CA CYS A 21 6.44 -10.11 4.94
C CYS A 21 7.22 -8.77 4.96
N PRO A 22 8.57 -8.79 4.82
CA PRO A 22 9.38 -7.56 4.85
C PRO A 22 9.24 -6.74 3.56
N PHE A 23 8.40 -7.16 2.62
CA PHE A 23 8.23 -6.51 1.34
C PHE A 23 7.55 -5.14 1.50
N ARG A 24 8.16 -4.13 0.90
CA ARG A 24 7.64 -2.77 0.84
C ARG A 24 7.60 -2.35 -0.62
N ALA A 25 6.45 -1.85 -1.04
CA ALA A 25 6.28 -1.29 -2.37
C ALA A 25 6.32 0.24 -2.30
N THR A 26 6.77 0.85 -3.38
CA THR A 26 6.71 2.30 -3.58
C THR A 26 5.40 2.74 -4.23
N ASP A 27 4.60 1.79 -4.71
CA ASP A 27 3.35 2.04 -5.44
C ASP A 27 2.33 0.92 -5.16
N PRO A 28 1.03 1.24 -5.06
CA PRO A 28 -0.02 0.28 -4.75
C PRO A 28 -0.20 -0.83 -5.81
N ASP A 29 0.12 -0.59 -7.09
CA ASP A 29 0.11 -1.63 -8.13
C ASP A 29 1.17 -2.69 -7.89
N THR A 30 2.36 -2.27 -7.46
CA THR A 30 3.45 -3.18 -7.10
C THR A 30 3.07 -4.02 -5.87
N LEU A 31 2.44 -3.42 -4.86
CA LEU A 31 1.92 -4.15 -3.70
C LEU A 31 0.83 -5.15 -4.10
N ARG A 32 -0.10 -4.76 -4.99
CA ARG A 32 -1.16 -5.63 -5.50
C ARG A 32 -0.60 -6.83 -6.27
N LYS A 33 0.38 -6.62 -7.14
CA LYS A 33 1.08 -7.69 -7.86
C LYS A 33 1.80 -8.64 -6.89
N HIS A 34 2.49 -8.09 -5.89
CA HIS A 34 3.14 -8.88 -4.86
C HIS A 34 2.14 -9.76 -4.09
N LEU A 35 1.05 -9.17 -3.61
CA LEU A 35 0.00 -9.87 -2.90
C LEU A 35 -0.68 -10.93 -3.79
N ASN A 36 -0.86 -10.67 -5.08
CA ASN A 36 -1.42 -11.64 -6.02
C ASN A 36 -0.48 -12.82 -6.30
N HIS A 37 0.81 -12.57 -6.48
CA HIS A 37 1.78 -13.60 -6.85
C HIS A 37 2.28 -14.42 -5.65
N TYR A 38 2.60 -13.75 -4.54
CA TYR A 38 3.24 -14.38 -3.37
C TYR A 38 2.25 -14.80 -2.29
N HIS A 39 1.09 -14.13 -2.22
CA HIS A 39 0.08 -14.42 -1.20
C HIS A 39 -1.24 -14.92 -1.81
N SER A 40 -1.28 -15.15 -3.12
CA SER A 40 -2.47 -15.58 -3.87
C SER A 40 -3.72 -14.74 -3.57
N PHE A 41 -3.53 -13.45 -3.25
CA PHE A 41 -4.64 -12.52 -3.07
C PHE A 41 -5.22 -12.13 -4.43
N PHE A 42 -6.49 -12.41 -4.62
CA PHE A 42 -7.21 -11.96 -5.80
C PHE A 42 -7.88 -10.62 -5.49
N PHE A 43 -7.22 -9.52 -5.90
CA PHE A 43 -7.86 -8.21 -5.91
C PHE A 43 -8.88 -8.19 -7.03
N ASN A 44 -10.15 -8.33 -6.68
CA ASN A 44 -11.23 -8.22 -7.63
C ASN A 44 -11.28 -6.77 -8.16
N ARG A 45 -10.94 -6.56 -9.44
CA ARG A 45 -10.80 -5.23 -10.08
C ARG A 45 -12.16 -4.53 -10.32
N SER A 46 -13.22 -4.93 -9.64
CA SER A 46 -14.55 -4.34 -9.75
C SER A 46 -14.90 -3.56 -8.50
N ARG A 47 -14.32 -2.36 -8.39
CA ARG A 47 -14.98 -1.25 -7.70
C ARG A 47 -14.53 0.08 -8.30
N THR A 48 -14.93 0.29 -9.55
CA THR A 48 -15.19 1.64 -10.05
C THR A 48 -16.40 2.17 -9.27
N LEU A 49 -16.17 2.72 -8.08
CA LEU A 49 -17.13 3.64 -7.50
C LEU A 49 -16.92 4.98 -8.20
N ILE A 50 -17.61 5.12 -9.32
CA ILE A 50 -18.10 6.42 -9.76
C ILE A 50 -19.24 6.81 -8.82
N THR A 51 -19.03 7.81 -7.99
CA THR A 51 -20.09 8.66 -7.41
C THR A 51 -19.46 10.02 -7.14
#